data_AF-X0WLI2-F1
#
_entry.id   AF-X0WLI2-F1
#
_cell.length_a   1.000
_cell.length_b   1.000
_cell.length_c   1.000
_cell.angle_alpha   90.00
_cell.angle_beta   90.00
_cell.angle_gamma   90.00
#
_symmetry.space_group_name_H-M   'P 1'
#
loop_
_entity.id
_entity.type
_entity.pdbx_description
1 polymer ?
#
loop_
_entity_poly.entity_id
_entity_poly.type
_entity_poly.pdbx_seq_one_letter_code
_entity_poly.pdbx_strand_id
1 'polypeptide(L)'
;SEDQVKKMLKIFNDTYGGIDNTGKTGAAVGGLKFKTVGVSNKDMEYMLLANWTMRQIASAYHTPPQKLSHPEQTNLANMKALDVSWNRECILPRCIQDAEVLNSFLLPLYKEPGLYCKYDNPVPADEEFLLKKRESNLKLWVISPNEARLADKMEEAEWGDKPLAPFNIAPLGSATEPAKPAPAPGKAIILKEYTEDFKKEYWYQFIKRITPLENEFRRAMIKYFQEQELRALRALRGKKSIETKGVDDVLRITHDE
;
A
#
# COMPACT_ATOMS: atom_id res chain seq x y z
N SER A 1 16.00 -61.16 37.85
CA SER A 1 15.30 -60.41 36.78
C SER A 1 15.03 -58.96 37.22
N GLU A 2 14.41 -58.73 38.38
CA GLU A 2 14.12 -57.36 38.88
C GLU A 2 15.35 -56.57 39.37
N ASP A 3 16.33 -57.23 40.02
CA ASP A 3 17.53 -56.56 40.51
C ASP A 3 18.44 -56.00 39.40
N GLN A 4 18.43 -56.65 38.23
CA GLN A 4 19.16 -56.16 37.06
C GLN A 4 18.51 -54.89 36.49
N VAL A 5 17.17 -54.84 36.45
CA VAL A 5 16.42 -53.67 36.01
C VAL A 5 16.66 -52.48 36.95
N LYS A 6 16.63 -52.69 38.27
CA LYS A 6 16.96 -51.64 39.26
C LYS A 6 18.39 -51.14 39.12
N LYS A 7 19.38 -52.03 38.92
CA LYS A 7 20.77 -51.63 38.67
C LYS A 7 20.92 -50.82 37.38
N MET A 8 20.25 -51.22 36.30
CA MET A 8 20.29 -50.48 35.03
C MET A 8 19.63 -49.11 35.13
N LEU A 9 18.50 -48.98 35.81
CA LEU A 9 17.85 -47.68 36.07
C LEU A 9 18.74 -46.74 36.87
N LYS A 10 19.45 -47.28 37.87
CA LYS A 10 20.40 -46.50 38.68
C LYS A 10 21.57 -46.00 37.84
N ILE A 11 22.19 -46.88 37.04
CA ILE A 11 23.27 -46.50 36.11
C ILE A 11 22.78 -45.46 35.09
N PHE A 12 21.57 -45.61 34.56
CA PHE A 12 20.98 -44.66 33.61
C PHE A 12 20.77 -43.28 34.23
N ASN A 13 20.18 -43.20 35.43
CA ASN A 13 20.00 -41.93 36.13
C ASN A 13 21.33 -41.29 36.53
N ASP A 14 22.33 -42.08 36.91
CA ASP A 14 23.67 -41.57 37.28
C ASP A 14 24.47 -41.08 36.06
N THR A 15 24.20 -41.60 34.85
CA THR A 15 24.91 -41.21 33.60
C THR A 15 24.18 -40.18 32.75
N TYR A 16 22.85 -40.12 32.80
CA TYR A 16 22.04 -39.19 32.00
C TYR A 16 21.24 -38.18 32.83
N GLY A 17 21.14 -38.36 34.15
CA GLY A 17 20.45 -37.43 35.04
C GLY A 17 21.34 -36.27 35.45
N GLY A 18 20.79 -35.05 35.40
CA GLY A 18 21.46 -33.84 35.90
C GLY A 18 22.25 -33.06 34.85
N ILE A 19 22.38 -31.74 35.10
CA ILE A 19 23.09 -30.79 34.24
C ILE A 19 24.58 -31.16 34.09
N ASP A 20 25.20 -31.70 35.14
CA ASP A 20 26.62 -32.08 35.19
C ASP A 20 27.00 -33.29 34.32
N ASN A 21 25.99 -34.01 33.81
CA ASN A 21 26.17 -35.19 32.97
C ASN A 21 25.94 -34.91 31.47
N THR A 22 25.74 -33.63 31.10
CA THR A 22 25.55 -33.20 29.71
C THR A 22 26.83 -33.48 28.89
N GLY A 23 26.72 -34.31 27.85
CA GLY A 23 27.83 -34.65 26.95
C GLY A 23 28.60 -35.92 27.30
N LYS A 24 28.25 -36.64 28.37
CA LYS A 24 28.81 -37.97 28.66
C LYS A 24 28.19 -39.03 27.73
N THR A 25 29.03 -39.82 27.08
CA THR A 25 28.58 -40.91 26.20
C THR A 25 28.16 -42.11 27.04
N GLY A 26 26.86 -42.40 27.11
CA GLY A 26 26.36 -43.57 27.83
C GLY A 26 26.73 -44.87 27.12
N ALA A 27 27.39 -45.79 27.82
CA ALA A 27 27.67 -47.13 27.33
C ALA A 27 26.45 -48.03 27.53
N ALA A 28 25.82 -48.50 26.44
CA ALA A 28 24.78 -49.52 26.50
C ALA A 28 25.42 -50.91 26.50
N VAL A 29 25.19 -51.69 27.56
CA VAL A 29 25.59 -53.10 27.61
C VAL A 29 24.46 -53.96 27.03
N GLY A 30 24.77 -54.88 26.11
CA GLY A 30 23.84 -55.94 25.70
C GLY A 30 22.85 -55.60 24.57
N GLY A 31 23.25 -54.82 23.56
CA GLY A 31 22.44 -54.64 22.34
C GLY A 31 21.30 -53.62 22.44
N LEU A 32 21.21 -52.88 23.55
CA LEU A 32 20.27 -51.78 23.72
C LEU A 32 20.65 -50.57 22.87
N LYS A 33 19.70 -50.07 22.07
CA LYS A 33 19.87 -48.87 21.25
C LYS A 33 19.27 -47.67 21.98
N PHE A 34 20.09 -46.67 22.30
CA PHE A 34 19.58 -45.38 22.76
C PHE A 34 18.89 -44.66 21.60
N LYS A 35 17.60 -44.33 21.77
CA LYS A 35 16.92 -43.36 20.91
C LYS A 35 16.96 -42.01 21.62
N THR A 36 17.69 -41.06 21.06
CA THR A 36 17.61 -39.67 21.51
C THR A 36 16.20 -39.17 21.23
N VAL A 37 15.49 -38.80 22.28
CA VAL A 37 14.22 -38.06 22.14
C VAL A 37 14.62 -36.65 21.76
N GLY A 38 14.62 -36.34 20.47
CA GLY A 38 14.85 -34.98 20.00
C GLY A 38 13.81 -34.04 20.60
N VAL A 39 14.23 -32.82 20.95
CA VAL A 39 13.30 -31.75 21.34
C VAL A 39 12.24 -31.65 20.24
N SER A 40 10.98 -31.83 20.62
CA SER A 40 9.89 -31.91 19.67
C SER A 40 9.61 -30.53 19.09
N ASN A 41 9.52 -30.41 17.76
CA ASN A 41 9.11 -29.18 17.06
C ASN A 41 7.71 -28.66 17.46
N LYS A 42 7.00 -29.37 18.34
CA LYS A 42 5.67 -29.01 18.85
C LYS A 42 5.60 -27.62 19.45
N ASP A 43 6.62 -27.17 20.18
CA ASP A 43 6.58 -25.85 20.83
C ASP A 43 6.56 -24.71 19.80
N MET A 44 7.26 -24.88 18.68
CA MET A 44 7.22 -23.94 17.56
C MET A 44 5.87 -23.96 16.85
N GLU A 45 5.28 -25.15 16.67
CA GLU A 45 3.94 -25.32 16.10
C GLU A 45 2.85 -24.69 16.96
N TYR A 46 2.94 -24.79 18.29
CA TYR A 46 2.00 -24.15 19.20
C TYR A 46 2.07 -22.63 19.13
N MET A 47 3.27 -22.05 19.03
CA MET A 47 3.44 -20.61 18.85
C MET A 47 2.82 -20.12 17.53
N LEU A 48 2.99 -20.87 16.44
CA LEU A 48 2.37 -20.56 15.15
C LEU A 48 0.85 -20.64 15.23
N LEU A 49 0.32 -21.66 15.90
CA LEU A 49 -1.13 -21.83 16.10
C LEU A 49 -1.71 -20.70 16.97
N ALA A 50 -1.01 -20.28 18.02
CA ALA A 50 -1.41 -19.15 18.86
C ALA A 50 -1.49 -17.84 18.06
N ASN A 51 -0.51 -17.59 17.19
CA ASN A 51 -0.54 -16.42 16.31
C ASN A 51 -1.68 -16.49 15.28
N TRP A 52 -1.93 -17.66 14.71
CA TRP A 52 -3.03 -17.85 13.75
C TRP A 52 -4.40 -17.65 14.41
N THR A 53 -4.61 -18.24 15.59
CA THR A 53 -5.86 -18.08 16.36
C THR A 53 -6.08 -16.63 16.77
N MET A 54 -5.04 -15.91 17.20
CA MET A 54 -5.12 -14.47 17.47
C MET A 54 -5.60 -13.69 16.24
N ARG A 55 -5.05 -13.97 15.05
CA ARG A 55 -5.47 -13.30 13.80
C ARG A 55 -6.92 -13.59 13.45
N GLN A 56 -7.40 -14.81 13.70
CA GLN A 56 -8.80 -15.16 13.47
C GLN A 56 -9.74 -14.40 14.42
N ILE A 57 -9.36 -14.28 15.70
CA ILE A 57 -10.12 -13.48 16.67
C ILE A 57 -10.12 -12.00 16.26
N ALA A 58 -8.96 -11.45 15.89
CA ALA A 58 -8.81 -10.07 15.44
C ALA A 58 -9.71 -9.78 14.22
N SER A 59 -9.74 -10.70 13.25
CA SER A 59 -10.61 -10.63 12.07
C SER A 59 -12.10 -10.63 12.44
N ALA A 60 -12.52 -11.48 13.39
CA ALA A 60 -13.90 -11.53 13.85
C ALA A 60 -14.38 -10.22 14.49
N TYR A 61 -13.48 -9.49 15.16
CA TYR A 61 -13.76 -8.16 15.73
C TYR A 61 -13.48 -7.01 14.76
N HIS A 62 -13.08 -7.29 13.51
CA HIS A 62 -12.67 -6.29 12.53
C HIS A 62 -11.59 -5.34 13.08
N THR A 63 -10.67 -5.88 13.87
CA THR A 63 -9.56 -5.12 14.47
C THR A 63 -8.25 -5.61 13.87
N PRO A 64 -7.41 -4.73 13.30
CA PRO A 64 -6.12 -5.13 12.78
C PRO A 64 -5.22 -5.73 13.86
N PRO A 65 -4.49 -6.83 13.58
CA PRO A 65 -3.61 -7.47 14.56
C PRO A 65 -2.49 -6.54 15.06
N GLN A 66 -2.07 -5.57 14.24
CA GLN A 66 -1.07 -4.56 14.62
C GLN A 66 -1.54 -3.66 15.77
N LYS A 67 -2.86 -3.51 15.97
CA LYS A 67 -3.43 -2.77 17.10
C LYS A 67 -3.51 -3.60 18.38
N LEU A 68 -3.48 -4.93 18.29
CA LEU A 68 -3.62 -5.86 19.41
C LEU A 68 -2.25 -6.25 20.03
N SER A 69 -1.26 -5.36 19.93
CA SER A 69 0.11 -5.58 20.42
C SER A 69 0.86 -6.76 19.77
N HIS A 70 0.50 -7.15 18.55
CA HIS A 70 1.32 -8.09 17.78
C HIS A 70 2.54 -7.34 17.21
N PRO A 71 3.78 -7.71 17.56
CA PRO A 71 4.99 -7.07 17.06
C PRO A 71 5.29 -7.55 15.63
N GLU A 72 4.37 -7.31 14.69
CA GLU A 72 4.75 -7.27 13.29
C GLU A 72 5.54 -5.98 13.04
N GLN A 73 6.62 -6.08 12.26
CA GLN A 73 7.45 -4.93 11.90
C GLN A 73 6.62 -3.95 11.06
N THR A 74 5.96 -3.01 11.74
CA THR A 74 5.06 -2.05 11.12
C THR A 74 5.76 -0.69 11.12
N ASN A 75 5.99 -0.13 9.93
CA ASN A 75 6.49 1.23 9.79
C ASN A 75 5.39 2.24 10.19
N LEU A 76 5.77 3.42 10.66
CA LEU A 76 4.87 4.53 11.02
C LEU A 76 3.94 4.91 9.86
N ALA A 77 4.44 4.94 8.62
CA ALA A 77 3.60 5.21 7.45
C ALA A 77 2.49 4.17 7.27
N ASN A 78 2.81 2.89 7.46
CA ASN A 78 1.85 1.79 7.36
C ASN A 78 0.84 1.85 8.51
N MET A 79 1.27 2.19 9.72
CA MET A 79 0.38 2.37 10.87
C MET A 79 -0.60 3.54 10.66
N LYS A 80 -0.12 4.69 10.16
CA LYS A 80 -1.00 5.82 9.86
C LYS A 80 -2.08 5.46 8.83
N ALA A 81 -1.68 4.81 7.74
CA ALA A 81 -2.63 4.36 6.72
C ALA A 81 -3.63 3.34 7.28
N LEU A 82 -3.16 2.40 8.10
CA LEU A 82 -3.99 1.42 8.77
C LEU A 82 -4.99 2.05 9.74
N ASP A 83 -4.60 3.12 10.44
CA ASP A 83 -5.48 3.83 11.36
C ASP A 83 -6.62 4.52 10.62
N VAL A 84 -6.32 5.13 9.46
CA VAL A 84 -7.34 5.75 8.61
C VAL A 84 -8.31 4.70 8.08
N SER A 85 -7.82 3.56 7.55
CA SER A 85 -8.70 2.51 7.03
C SER A 85 -9.53 1.87 8.15
N TRP A 86 -8.92 1.55 9.28
CA TRP A 86 -9.62 0.93 10.41
C TRP A 86 -10.69 1.84 11.01
N ASN A 87 -10.40 3.13 11.22
CA ASN A 87 -11.39 4.09 11.70
C ASN A 87 -12.56 4.25 10.72
N ARG A 88 -12.28 4.24 9.41
CA ARG A 88 -13.29 4.41 8.37
C ARG A 88 -14.17 3.18 8.18
N GLU A 89 -13.59 1.99 8.22
CA GLU A 89 -14.27 0.74 7.87
C GLU A 89 -14.92 0.06 9.08
N CYS A 90 -14.36 0.21 10.28
CA CYS A 90 -14.84 -0.48 11.48
C CYS A 90 -15.50 0.47 12.49
N ILE A 91 -14.82 1.56 12.86
CA ILE A 91 -15.27 2.40 13.98
C ILE A 91 -16.41 3.32 13.57
N LEU A 92 -16.28 4.04 12.44
CA LEU A 92 -17.30 4.96 11.95
C LEU A 92 -18.67 4.28 11.76
N PRO A 93 -18.78 3.09 11.11
CA PRO A 93 -20.08 2.41 10.98
C PRO A 93 -20.70 1.99 12.30
N ARG A 94 -19.89 1.59 13.29
CA ARG A 94 -20.38 1.26 14.64
C ARG A 94 -20.93 2.50 15.34
N CYS A 95 -20.24 3.63 15.27
CA CYS A 95 -20.73 4.89 15.81
C CYS A 95 -22.05 5.32 15.13
N ILE A 96 -22.18 5.13 13.82
CA ILE A 96 -23.42 5.43 13.10
C ILE A 96 -24.55 4.52 13.59
N GLN A 97 -24.30 3.21 13.69
CA GLN A 97 -25.29 2.25 14.20
C GLN A 97 -25.75 2.62 15.62
N ASP A 98 -24.81 2.93 16.51
CA ASP A 98 -25.12 3.33 17.89
C ASP A 98 -25.95 4.62 17.92
N ALA A 99 -25.59 5.62 17.11
CA ALA A 99 -26.34 6.87 17.00
C ALA A 99 -27.75 6.63 16.44
N GLU A 100 -27.92 5.76 15.44
CA GLU A 100 -29.23 5.40 14.87
C GLU A 100 -30.13 4.70 15.91
N VAL A 101 -29.56 3.82 16.73
CA VAL A 101 -30.29 3.18 17.84
C VAL A 101 -30.72 4.23 18.86
N LEU A 102 -29.83 5.14 19.27
CA LEU A 102 -30.19 6.23 20.18
C LEU A 102 -31.27 7.15 19.60
N ASN A 103 -31.17 7.50 18.31
CA ASN A 103 -32.12 8.36 17.61
C ASN A 103 -33.50 7.71 17.43
N SER A 104 -33.56 6.38 17.28
CA SER A 104 -34.81 5.65 17.08
C SER A 104 -35.52 5.28 18.38
N PHE A 105 -34.77 4.96 19.45
CA PHE A 105 -35.35 4.49 20.72
C PHE A 105 -35.36 5.54 21.83
N LEU A 106 -34.25 6.26 22.03
CA LEU A 106 -34.08 7.13 23.19
C LEU A 106 -34.62 8.54 22.92
N LEU A 107 -34.27 9.15 21.78
CA LEU A 107 -34.63 10.54 21.51
C LEU A 107 -36.14 10.81 21.36
N PRO A 108 -36.95 9.90 20.77
CA PRO A 108 -38.39 10.14 20.68
C PRO A 108 -39.09 10.24 22.03
N LEU A 109 -38.49 9.71 23.11
CA LEU A 109 -39.03 9.81 24.47
C LEU A 109 -39.01 11.25 25.02
N TYR A 110 -38.09 12.09 24.55
CA TYR A 110 -37.96 13.49 25.01
C TYR A 110 -38.96 14.44 24.33
N LYS A 111 -39.63 14.00 23.25
CA LYS A 111 -40.67 14.76 22.52
C LYS A 111 -40.26 16.15 22.02
N GLU A 112 -38.96 16.43 21.92
CA GLU A 112 -38.45 17.66 21.34
C GLU A 112 -38.30 17.53 19.82
N PRO A 113 -38.93 18.42 19.03
CA PRO A 113 -38.79 18.38 17.58
C PRO A 113 -37.38 18.82 17.17
N GLY A 114 -36.68 17.96 16.41
CA GLY A 114 -35.38 18.28 15.82
C GLY A 114 -34.15 17.87 16.63
N LEU A 115 -34.33 17.23 17.80
CA LEU A 115 -33.21 16.67 18.55
C LEU A 115 -32.69 15.39 17.86
N TYR A 116 -31.42 15.39 17.46
CA TYR A 116 -30.74 14.21 16.92
C TYR A 116 -29.35 14.09 17.54
N CYS A 117 -28.91 12.86 17.75
CA CYS A 117 -27.59 12.51 18.22
C CYS A 117 -26.75 12.06 17.02
N LYS A 118 -25.52 12.56 16.92
CA LYS A 118 -24.54 12.13 15.94
C LYS A 118 -23.16 12.23 16.56
N TYR A 119 -22.34 11.21 16.34
CA TYR A 119 -20.92 11.26 16.71
C TYR A 119 -20.13 12.11 15.71
N ASP A 120 -19.12 12.80 16.21
CA ASP A 120 -18.09 13.39 15.37
C ASP A 120 -17.36 12.30 14.58
N ASN A 121 -16.89 12.64 13.38
CA ASN A 121 -16.18 11.69 12.55
C ASN A 121 -14.85 11.28 13.22
N PRO A 122 -14.65 9.99 13.56
CA PRO A 122 -13.43 9.53 14.22
C PRO A 122 -12.26 9.33 13.25
N VAL A 123 -12.49 9.42 11.93
CA VAL A 123 -11.44 9.22 10.92
C VAL A 123 -10.45 10.40 10.98
N PRO A 124 -9.16 10.16 11.29
CA PRO A 124 -8.15 11.21 11.26
C PRO A 124 -8.07 11.82 9.87
N ALA A 125 -8.16 13.14 9.79
CA ALA A 125 -7.97 13.85 8.53
C ALA A 125 -6.47 13.91 8.19
N ASP A 126 -6.14 13.76 6.91
CA ASP A 126 -4.78 13.99 6.42
C ASP A 126 -4.45 15.48 6.47
N GLU A 127 -3.92 15.95 7.60
CA GLU A 127 -3.56 17.36 7.82
C GLU A 127 -2.59 17.87 6.74
N GLU A 128 -1.63 17.06 6.31
CA GLU A 128 -0.71 17.41 5.22
C GLU A 128 -1.43 17.63 3.89
N PHE A 129 -2.44 16.80 3.59
CA PHE A 129 -3.22 16.95 2.37
C PHE A 129 -4.10 18.20 2.44
N LEU A 130 -4.72 18.45 3.59
CA LEU A 130 -5.52 19.67 3.81
C LEU A 130 -4.65 20.92 3.70
N LEU A 131 -3.45 20.91 4.27
CA LEU A 131 -2.50 22.01 4.19
C LEU A 131 -2.04 22.24 2.75
N LYS A 132 -1.64 21.18 2.02
CA LYS A 132 -1.25 21.30 0.59
C LYS A 132 -2.42 21.76 -0.28
N LYS A 133 -3.63 21.29 -0.02
CA LYS A 133 -4.84 21.75 -0.72
C LYS A 133 -5.08 23.23 -0.44
N ARG A 134 -4.95 23.66 0.82
CA ARG A 134 -5.08 25.06 1.23
C ARG A 134 -4.02 25.94 0.59
N GLU A 135 -2.75 25.54 0.63
CA GLU A 135 -1.65 26.23 -0.07
C GLU A 135 -1.91 26.31 -1.58
N SER A 136 -2.34 25.22 -2.20
CA SER A 136 -2.61 25.17 -3.64
C SER A 136 -3.78 26.07 -4.01
N ASN A 137 -4.86 26.06 -3.23
CA ASN A 137 -6.03 26.90 -3.46
C ASN A 137 -5.70 28.39 -3.31
N LEU A 138 -4.89 28.76 -2.32
CA LEU A 138 -4.40 30.13 -2.13
C LEU A 138 -3.44 30.54 -3.25
N LYS A 139 -2.52 29.65 -3.65
CA LYS A 139 -1.52 29.92 -4.70
C LYS A 139 -2.13 29.99 -6.11
N LEU A 140 -3.18 29.21 -6.36
CA LEU A 140 -3.93 29.20 -7.62
C LEU A 140 -5.09 30.21 -7.60
N TRP A 141 -5.24 30.98 -6.52
CA TRP A 141 -6.23 32.05 -6.38
C TRP A 141 -7.68 31.59 -6.55
N VAL A 142 -7.97 30.33 -6.21
CA VAL A 142 -9.31 29.75 -6.29
C VAL A 142 -10.19 30.27 -5.15
N ILE A 143 -9.57 30.60 -4.01
CA ILE A 143 -10.23 31.00 -2.76
C ILE A 143 -9.57 32.28 -2.26
N SER A 144 -10.36 33.24 -1.76
CA SER A 144 -9.80 34.46 -1.14
C SER A 144 -9.23 34.15 0.26
N PRO A 145 -8.21 34.88 0.72
CA PRO A 145 -7.71 34.71 2.09
C PRO A 145 -8.79 34.83 3.17
N ASN A 146 -9.81 35.68 3.00
CA ASN A 146 -10.92 35.80 3.94
C ASN A 146 -11.84 34.58 3.93
N GLU A 147 -12.13 34.02 2.76
CA GLU A 147 -12.91 32.77 2.65
C GLU A 147 -12.17 31.59 3.33
N ALA A 148 -10.84 31.55 3.23
CA ALA A 148 -10.03 30.56 3.94
C ALA A 148 -10.03 30.76 5.48
N ARG A 149 -10.05 32.00 5.98
CA ARG A 149 -10.12 32.33 7.41
C ARG A 149 -11.50 32.05 8.00
N LEU A 150 -12.56 32.35 7.25
CA LEU A 150 -13.93 32.02 7.61
C LEU A 150 -14.10 30.50 7.79
N ALA A 151 -13.50 29.70 6.91
CA ALA A 151 -13.49 28.24 7.02
C ALA A 151 -12.80 27.74 8.31
N ASP A 152 -11.79 28.45 8.80
CA ASP A 152 -11.09 28.16 10.06
C ASP A 152 -11.73 28.84 11.29
N LYS A 153 -12.88 29.52 11.12
CA LYS A 153 -13.56 30.31 12.15
C LYS A 153 -12.68 31.43 12.75
N MET A 154 -11.76 31.97 11.96
CA MET A 154 -10.93 33.12 12.34
C MET A 154 -11.58 34.44 11.87
N GLU A 155 -11.23 35.54 12.54
CA GLU A 155 -11.69 36.87 12.12
C GLU A 155 -11.17 37.24 10.72
N GLU A 156 -12.05 37.88 9.95
CA GLU A 156 -11.78 38.40 8.61
C GLU A 156 -10.73 39.53 8.69
N ALA A 157 -9.86 39.59 7.69
CA ALA A 157 -8.88 40.67 7.59
C ALA A 157 -9.33 41.65 6.50
N GLU A 158 -9.22 42.95 6.75
CA GLU A 158 -9.64 44.00 5.80
C GLU A 158 -8.95 43.91 4.42
N TRP A 159 -7.78 43.26 4.35
CA TRP A 159 -7.02 43.05 3.12
C TRP A 159 -7.30 41.72 2.40
N GLY A 160 -8.15 40.86 2.96
CA GLY A 160 -8.29 39.45 2.53
C GLY A 160 -9.42 39.16 1.54
N ASP A 161 -10.19 40.16 1.10
CA ASP A 161 -11.33 39.96 0.18
C ASP A 161 -10.91 39.75 -1.27
N LYS A 162 -9.71 40.22 -1.64
CA LYS A 162 -9.19 40.09 -3.01
C LYS A 162 -8.02 39.09 -3.03
N PRO A 163 -8.04 38.08 -3.92
CA PRO A 163 -6.87 37.24 -4.18
C PRO A 163 -5.67 38.12 -4.59
N LEU A 164 -4.65 38.20 -3.73
CA LEU A 164 -3.47 39.07 -3.89
C LEU A 164 -2.52 38.53 -4.97
N ALA A 165 -2.75 38.86 -6.24
CA ALA A 165 -1.84 38.46 -7.32
C ALA A 165 -0.38 38.94 -7.06
N PRO A 166 0.65 38.13 -7.37
CA PRO A 166 2.03 38.58 -7.33
C PRO A 166 2.21 39.75 -8.31
N PHE A 167 2.97 40.76 -7.92
CA PHE A 167 3.18 42.04 -8.63
C PHE A 167 3.62 41.91 -10.12
N ASN A 168 3.99 40.72 -10.57
CA ASN A 168 4.38 40.43 -11.95
C ASN A 168 3.22 40.02 -12.89
N ILE A 169 2.00 39.83 -12.39
CA ILE A 169 0.82 39.55 -13.22
C ILE A 169 -0.31 40.43 -12.68
N ALA A 170 -0.36 41.67 -13.16
CA ALA A 170 -1.36 42.63 -12.73
C ALA A 170 -2.79 42.17 -13.11
N PRO A 171 -3.80 42.43 -12.26
CA PRO A 171 -5.20 42.19 -12.61
C PRO A 171 -5.65 43.11 -13.74
N LEU A 172 -6.44 42.58 -14.67
CA LEU A 172 -7.02 43.32 -15.79
C LEU A 172 -8.07 44.33 -15.26
N GLY A 173 -7.65 45.55 -14.87
CA GLY A 173 -8.61 46.57 -14.41
C GLY A 173 -8.09 47.88 -13.83
N SER A 174 -6.80 48.03 -13.50
CA SER A 174 -6.27 49.31 -12.98
C SER A 174 -4.99 49.71 -13.71
N ALA A 175 -5.18 50.34 -14.87
CA ALA A 175 -4.11 51.03 -15.56
C ALA A 175 -3.82 52.37 -14.85
N THR A 176 -2.68 52.44 -14.18
CA THR A 176 -1.93 53.68 -14.07
C THR A 176 -0.52 53.34 -14.50
N GLU A 177 -0.15 53.78 -15.70
CA GLU A 177 1.23 53.75 -16.16
C GLU A 177 2.07 54.61 -15.22
N PRO A 178 3.23 54.11 -14.78
CA PRO A 178 4.43 54.84 -15.14
C PRO A 178 5.57 53.96 -15.65
N ALA A 179 6.22 54.50 -16.68
CA ALA A 179 7.62 54.37 -17.11
C ALA A 179 8.34 53.01 -16.90
N LYS A 180 8.46 52.26 -17.98
CA LYS A 180 9.43 51.16 -18.15
C LYS A 180 10.87 51.71 -18.25
N PRO A 181 11.84 51.23 -17.45
CA PRO A 181 13.22 51.08 -17.91
C PRO A 181 13.34 49.79 -18.73
N ALA A 182 14.15 49.84 -19.79
CA ALA A 182 14.24 48.81 -20.83
C ALA A 182 14.60 47.39 -20.30
N PRO A 183 13.93 46.32 -20.78
CA PRO A 183 14.34 44.95 -20.51
C PRO A 183 15.50 44.54 -21.44
N ALA A 184 16.49 43.84 -20.86
CA ALA A 184 17.56 43.14 -21.56
C ALA A 184 16.99 42.15 -22.60
N PRO A 185 17.74 41.79 -23.67
CA PRO A 185 17.22 41.00 -24.79
C PRO A 185 16.85 39.57 -24.35
N GLY A 186 15.58 39.36 -24.03
CA GLY A 186 14.98 38.06 -23.90
C GLY A 186 14.91 37.39 -25.28
N LYS A 187 15.36 36.14 -25.38
CA LYS A 187 15.27 35.32 -26.60
C LYS A 187 13.82 35.32 -27.08
N ALA A 188 13.58 35.87 -28.27
CA ALA A 188 12.27 35.86 -28.90
C ALA A 188 11.77 34.43 -29.03
N ILE A 189 10.66 34.13 -28.35
CA ILE A 189 9.91 32.90 -28.58
C ILE A 189 9.20 33.10 -29.92
N ILE A 190 9.82 32.59 -30.99
CA ILE A 190 9.20 32.54 -32.31
C ILE A 190 8.08 31.51 -32.22
N LEU A 191 6.81 31.95 -32.19
CA LEU A 191 5.68 31.05 -32.43
C LEU A 191 5.81 30.53 -33.86
N LYS A 192 6.22 29.26 -34.00
CA LYS A 192 6.24 28.60 -35.31
C LYS A 192 4.81 28.23 -35.68
N GLU A 193 4.31 28.79 -36.77
CA GLU A 193 3.05 28.35 -37.36
C GLU A 193 3.21 26.93 -37.92
N TYR A 194 2.36 26.01 -37.46
CA TYR A 194 2.38 24.61 -37.88
C TYR A 194 1.56 24.42 -39.15
N THR A 195 2.07 24.89 -40.28
CA THR A 195 1.49 24.66 -41.61
C THR A 195 1.50 23.17 -41.96
N GLU A 196 0.59 22.69 -42.81
CA GLU A 196 0.47 21.27 -43.16
C GLU A 196 1.75 20.69 -43.78
N ASP A 197 2.47 21.48 -44.58
CA ASP A 197 3.73 21.06 -45.18
C ASP A 197 4.85 20.90 -44.15
N PHE A 198 4.87 21.76 -43.12
CA PHE A 198 5.81 21.62 -42.00
C PHE A 198 5.53 20.34 -41.19
N LYS A 199 4.25 19.94 -41.03
CA LYS A 199 3.89 18.68 -40.37
C LYS A 199 4.37 17.47 -41.18
N LYS A 200 4.22 17.48 -42.51
CA LYS A 200 4.70 16.40 -43.39
C LYS A 200 6.22 16.25 -43.31
N GLU A 201 6.95 17.35 -43.35
CA GLU A 201 8.41 17.32 -43.32
C GLU A 201 8.95 16.93 -41.93
N TYR A 202 8.30 17.41 -40.86
CA TYR A 202 8.55 16.94 -39.50
C TYR A 202 8.28 15.44 -39.35
N TRP A 203 7.18 14.94 -39.92
CA TRP A 203 6.81 13.53 -39.89
C TRP A 203 7.81 12.66 -40.66
N TYR A 204 8.30 13.13 -41.81
CA TYR A 204 9.34 12.43 -42.57
C TYR A 204 10.67 12.35 -41.80
N GLN A 205 11.11 13.46 -41.19
CA GLN A 205 12.28 13.49 -40.30
C GLN A 205 12.10 12.57 -39.09
N PHE A 206 10.88 12.52 -38.54
CA PHE A 206 10.53 11.64 -37.43
C PHE A 206 10.64 10.16 -37.82
N ILE A 207 10.03 9.75 -38.95
CA ILE A 207 10.12 8.38 -39.48
C ILE A 207 11.58 7.99 -39.71
N LYS A 208 12.38 8.86 -40.32
CA LYS A 208 13.81 8.60 -40.58
C LYS A 208 14.59 8.37 -39.28
N ARG A 209 14.24 9.07 -38.21
CA ARG A 209 14.88 8.93 -36.89
C ARG A 209 14.42 7.68 -36.14
N ILE A 210 13.14 7.33 -36.25
CA ILE A 210 12.51 6.27 -35.44
C ILE A 210 12.64 4.90 -36.08
N THR A 211 12.61 4.79 -37.40
CA THR A 211 12.66 3.49 -38.12
C THR A 211 13.88 2.62 -37.77
N PRO A 212 15.11 3.13 -37.54
CA PRO A 212 16.23 2.29 -37.11
C PRO A 212 16.03 1.74 -35.70
N LEU A 213 15.53 2.57 -34.78
CA LEU A 213 15.25 2.19 -33.39
C LEU A 213 14.14 1.14 -33.31
N GLU A 214 13.08 1.31 -34.12
CA GLU A 214 11.99 0.35 -34.22
C GLU A 214 12.48 -1.00 -34.77
N ASN A 215 13.40 -0.98 -35.74
CA ASN A 215 14.02 -2.20 -36.27
C ASN A 215 14.91 -2.90 -35.24
N GLU A 216 15.67 -2.17 -34.44
CA GLU A 216 16.46 -2.73 -33.34
C GLU A 216 15.55 -3.31 -32.24
N PHE A 217 14.51 -2.58 -31.85
CA PHE A 217 13.52 -3.02 -30.89
C PHE A 217 12.83 -4.31 -31.37
N ARG A 218 12.39 -4.35 -32.63
CA ARG A 218 11.78 -5.53 -33.25
C ARG A 218 12.72 -6.74 -33.21
N ARG A 219 14.01 -6.56 -33.54
CA ARG A 219 15.01 -7.64 -33.46
C ARG A 219 15.20 -8.14 -32.01
N ALA A 220 15.29 -7.23 -31.05
CA ALA A 220 15.42 -7.57 -29.64
C ALA A 220 14.20 -8.35 -29.13
N MET A 221 12.99 -7.92 -29.49
CA MET A 221 11.74 -8.58 -29.12
C MET A 221 11.62 -9.98 -29.74
N ILE A 222 11.97 -10.16 -31.02
CA ILE A 222 11.97 -11.48 -31.67
C ILE A 222 12.92 -12.43 -30.93
N LYS A 223 14.14 -11.97 -30.60
CA LYS A 223 15.11 -12.79 -29.87
C LYS A 223 14.58 -13.19 -28.49
N TYR A 224 14.00 -12.24 -27.75
CA TYR A 224 13.42 -12.50 -26.44
C TYR A 224 12.30 -13.54 -26.49
N PHE A 225 11.37 -13.41 -27.44
CA PHE A 225 10.29 -14.38 -27.59
C PHE A 225 10.79 -15.77 -28.01
N GLN A 226 11.81 -15.86 -28.86
CA GLN A 226 12.46 -17.14 -29.20
C GLN A 226 13.09 -17.80 -27.97
N GLU A 227 13.74 -17.03 -27.10
CA GLU A 227 14.29 -17.54 -25.83
C GLU A 227 13.17 -18.02 -24.88
N GLN A 228 12.05 -17.30 -24.82
CA GLN A 228 10.88 -17.71 -24.06
C GLN A 228 10.25 -18.99 -24.60
N GLU A 229 10.07 -19.09 -25.92
CA GLU A 229 9.57 -20.29 -26.58
C GLU A 229 10.48 -21.49 -26.30
N LEU A 230 11.80 -21.33 -26.44
CA LEU A 230 12.76 -22.40 -26.16
C LEU A 230 12.75 -22.82 -24.69
N ARG A 231 12.55 -21.88 -23.77
CA ARG A 231 12.37 -22.17 -22.33
C ARG A 231 11.07 -22.93 -22.07
N ALA A 232 9.98 -22.55 -22.72
CA ALA A 232 8.69 -23.23 -22.63
C ALA A 232 8.78 -24.65 -23.20
N LEU A 233 9.37 -24.84 -24.39
CA LEU A 233 9.61 -26.16 -25.00
C LEU A 233 10.50 -27.04 -24.12
N ARG A 234 11.55 -26.49 -23.51
CA ARG A 234 12.41 -27.23 -22.56
C ARG A 234 11.64 -27.67 -21.31
N ALA A 235 10.77 -26.82 -20.79
CA ALA A 235 9.89 -27.16 -19.66
C ALA A 235 8.82 -28.21 -20.03
N LEU A 236 8.29 -28.14 -21.25
CA LEU A 236 7.33 -29.11 -21.79
C LEU A 236 7.98 -30.49 -22.02
N ARG A 237 9.19 -30.55 -22.60
CA ARG A 237 9.94 -31.81 -22.81
C ARG A 237 10.28 -32.55 -21.52
N GLY A 238 10.33 -31.85 -20.38
CA GLY A 238 10.52 -32.44 -19.05
C GLY A 238 9.26 -33.07 -18.44
N LYS A 239 8.07 -32.82 -18.98
CA LYS A 239 6.81 -33.38 -18.51
C LYS A 239 6.35 -34.49 -19.46
N LYS A 240 6.15 -35.71 -18.92
CA LYS A 240 5.85 -36.94 -19.69
C LYS A 240 4.46 -36.99 -20.35
N SER A 241 3.59 -36.00 -20.16
CA SER A 241 2.24 -35.99 -20.73
C SER A 241 1.66 -34.58 -20.76
N ILE A 242 1.53 -33.98 -21.96
CA ILE A 242 0.75 -32.74 -22.14
C ILE A 242 0.06 -32.78 -23.51
N GLU A 243 -1.26 -32.59 -23.48
CA GLU A 243 -2.16 -32.43 -24.63
C GLU A 243 -1.82 -31.14 -25.40
N THR A 244 -1.73 -31.25 -26.71
CA THR A 244 -1.45 -30.11 -27.60
C THR A 244 -2.73 -29.27 -27.78
N LYS A 245 -2.78 -28.09 -27.17
CA LYS A 245 -3.74 -27.04 -27.55
C LYS A 245 -3.10 -26.10 -28.58
N GLY A 246 -3.84 -25.81 -29.65
CA GLY A 246 -3.36 -24.97 -30.76
C GLY A 246 -3.29 -23.50 -30.40
N VAL A 247 -2.60 -22.71 -31.22
CA VAL A 247 -2.44 -21.25 -31.06
C VAL A 247 -3.80 -20.53 -31.05
N ASP A 248 -4.76 -21.06 -31.81
CA ASP A 248 -6.13 -20.52 -31.92
C ASP A 248 -6.98 -20.73 -30.66
N ASP A 249 -6.63 -21.68 -29.77
CA ASP A 249 -7.35 -21.90 -28.51
C ASP A 249 -6.97 -20.87 -27.43
N VAL A 250 -5.78 -20.29 -27.53
CA VAL A 250 -5.22 -19.36 -26.52
C VAL A 250 -5.61 -17.93 -26.84
N LEU A 251 -5.73 -17.59 -28.13
CA LEU A 251 -6.16 -16.29 -28.59
C LEU A 251 -7.64 -16.38 -28.98
N ARG A 252 -8.53 -16.08 -28.03
CA ARG A 252 -9.95 -15.79 -28.30
C ARG A 252 -10.07 -14.48 -29.10
N ILE A 253 -9.62 -14.49 -30.35
CA ILE A 253 -9.84 -13.42 -31.31
C ILE A 253 -10.72 -14.02 -32.39
N THR A 254 -12.02 -14.06 -32.11
CA THR A 254 -13.06 -14.16 -33.14
C THR A 254 -12.83 -13.00 -34.11
N HIS A 255 -12.27 -13.28 -35.28
CA HIS A 255 -12.35 -12.39 -36.42
C HIS A 255 -13.74 -12.57 -37.02
N ASP A 256 -14.72 -11.84 -36.47
CA ASP A 256 -15.92 -11.51 -37.24
C ASP A 256 -15.57 -10.27 -38.07
N GLU A 257 -15.56 -10.48 -39.38
CA GLU A 257 -15.61 -9.55 -40.53
C GLU A 257 -14.94 -8.15 -40.45
#